data_AF-G2H240-F1
#
_entry.id   AF-G2H240-F1
#
_cell.length_a   1.000
_cell.length_b   1.000
_cell.length_c   1.000
_cell.angle_alpha   90.00
_cell.angle_beta   90.00
_cell.angle_gamma   90.00
#
_symmetry.space_group_name_H-M   'P 1'
#
loop_
_entity.id
_entity.type
_entity.pdbx_description
1 polymer ?
#
loop_
_entity_poly.entity_id
_entity_poly.type
_entity_poly.pdbx_seq_one_letter_code
_entity_poly.pdbx_strand_id
1 'polypeptide(L)'
;MLDYQEEITCLEKHLLALAQPPMAIPNTAVFTQNAYCKKHGSYEQRIREFNVISCVASHSTCPDCIRDKIAALRQAQQENDKRLSEQQIIRLMQGLNLPPRFQSATLNNFEPINQEAAHCLKVCQG
;
A
#
# COMPACT_ATOMS: atom_id res chain seq x y z
N MET A 1 -3.10 2.00 14.72
CA MET A 1 -2.16 1.56 13.68
C MET A 1 -2.89 1.75 12.37
N LEU A 2 -2.39 2.56 11.43
CA LEU A 2 -3.02 2.67 10.11
C LEU A 2 -2.61 1.40 9.34
N ASP A 3 -3.56 0.50 9.10
CA ASP A 3 -3.30 -0.71 8.31
C ASP A 3 -3.51 -0.41 6.83
N TYR A 4 -2.47 0.16 6.23
CA TYR A 4 -2.45 0.44 4.79
C TYR A 4 -2.67 -0.83 3.96
N GLN A 5 -2.20 -1.98 4.44
CA GLN A 5 -2.25 -3.24 3.72
C GLN A 5 -3.69 -3.78 3.65
N GLU A 6 -4.43 -3.71 4.75
CA GLU A 6 -5.86 -4.05 4.79
C GLU A 6 -6.68 -3.18 3.83
N GLU A 7 -6.45 -1.86 3.84
CA GLU A 7 -7.18 -0.94 2.96
C GLU A 7 -6.86 -1.18 1.48
N ILE A 8 -5.57 -1.36 1.14
CA ILE A 8 -5.14 -1.72 -0.22
C ILE A 8 -5.80 -3.02 -0.67
N THR A 9 -5.78 -4.06 0.17
CA THR A 9 -6.36 -5.37 -0.14
C THR A 9 -7.88 -5.26 -0.38
N CYS A 10 -8.57 -4.43 0.41
CA CYS A 10 -10.00 -4.18 0.22
C CYS A 10 -10.29 -3.49 -1.12
N LEU A 11 -9.50 -2.47 -1.48
CA LEU A 11 -9.65 -1.75 -2.75
C LEU A 11 -9.30 -2.63 -3.97
N GLU A 12 -8.31 -3.49 -3.86
CA GLU A 12 -7.95 -4.47 -4.90
C GLU A 12 -9.08 -5.49 -5.12
N LYS A 13 -9.68 -6.01 -4.04
CA LYS A 13 -10.86 -6.88 -4.13
C LYS A 13 -12.04 -6.16 -4.79
N HIS A 14 -12.24 -4.88 -4.48
CA HIS A 14 -13.28 -4.08 -5.12
C HIS A 14 -13.02 -3.92 -6.63
N LEU A 15 -11.79 -3.63 -7.05
CA LEU A 15 -11.43 -3.58 -8.47
C LEU A 15 -11.68 -4.91 -9.20
N LEU A 16 -11.32 -6.04 -8.57
CA LEU A 16 -11.57 -7.36 -9.12
C LEU A 16 -13.07 -7.64 -9.27
N ALA A 17 -13.88 -7.25 -8.28
CA ALA A 17 -15.34 -7.37 -8.35
C ALA A 17 -15.96 -6.51 -9.46
N LEU A 18 -15.38 -5.33 -9.75
CA LEU A 18 -15.78 -4.49 -10.88
C LEU A 18 -15.37 -5.07 -12.24
N ALA A 19 -14.34 -5.91 -12.31
CA ALA A 19 -13.94 -6.58 -13.55
C ALA A 19 -14.83 -7.79 -13.87
N GLN A 20 -15.28 -8.53 -12.85
CA GLN A 20 -16.13 -9.71 -13.03
C GLN A 20 -17.60 -9.34 -13.31
N PRO A 21 -18.38 -10.17 -14.02
CA PRO A 21 -19.80 -9.91 -14.22
C PRO A 21 -20.54 -9.81 -12.88
N PRO A 22 -21.56 -8.95 -12.77
CA PRO A 22 -22.29 -8.76 -11.53
C PRO A 22 -23.00 -10.04 -11.10
N MET A 23 -22.77 -10.46 -9.86
CA MET A 23 -23.45 -11.61 -9.28
C MET A 23 -24.96 -11.35 -9.18
N ALA A 24 -25.76 -12.34 -9.58
CA ALA A 24 -27.20 -12.30 -9.46
C ALA A 24 -27.58 -12.34 -7.97
N ILE A 25 -28.24 -11.29 -7.49
CA ILE A 25 -28.79 -11.22 -6.14
C ILE A 25 -30.31 -11.19 -6.28
N PRO A 26 -31.07 -12.00 -5.51
CA PRO A 26 -32.53 -11.98 -5.54
C PRO A 26 -33.09 -10.58 -5.32
N ASN A 27 -34.15 -10.24 -6.04
CA ASN A 27 -34.82 -8.93 -5.98
C ASN A 27 -33.93 -7.72 -6.36
N THR A 28 -32.93 -7.92 -7.22
CA THR A 28 -32.11 -6.81 -7.75
C THR A 28 -32.02 -6.86 -9.27
N ALA A 29 -32.07 -5.70 -9.91
CA ALA A 29 -31.77 -5.52 -11.33
C ALA A 29 -30.38 -4.85 -11.46
N VAL A 30 -29.58 -5.30 -12.43
CA VAL A 30 -28.26 -4.73 -12.71
C VAL A 30 -28.20 -4.29 -14.16
N PHE A 31 -27.76 -3.05 -14.38
CA PHE A 31 -27.52 -2.50 -15.71
C PHE A 31 -26.23 -1.67 -15.70
N THR A 32 -25.71 -1.44 -16.90
CA THR A 32 -24.54 -0.59 -17.10
C THR A 32 -24.93 0.70 -17.82
N GLN A 33 -24.29 1.80 -17.43
CA GLN A 33 -24.50 3.12 -17.99
C GLN A 33 -23.14 3.82 -18.14
N ASN A 34 -22.95 4.57 -19.21
CA ASN A 34 -21.79 5.46 -19.31
C ASN A 34 -21.92 6.61 -18.32
N ALA A 35 -20.98 6.70 -17.38
CA ALA A 35 -20.83 7.80 -16.44
C ALA A 35 -19.54 8.57 -16.74
N TYR A 36 -19.39 9.75 -16.13
CA TYR A 36 -18.23 10.60 -16.32
C TYR A 36 -17.51 10.86 -14.99
N CYS A 37 -16.24 10.49 -14.94
CA CYS A 37 -15.31 10.82 -13.87
C CYS A 37 -14.63 12.16 -14.20
N LYS A 38 -14.61 13.08 -13.23
CA LYS A 38 -13.93 14.39 -13.37
C LYS A 38 -12.44 14.28 -13.69
N LYS A 39 -11.78 13.20 -13.25
CA LYS A 39 -10.33 12.99 -13.40
C LYS A 39 -9.95 12.09 -14.58
N HIS A 40 -10.78 11.09 -14.87
CA HIS A 40 -10.43 10.00 -15.80
C HIS A 40 -11.32 9.93 -17.04
N GLY A 41 -12.36 10.77 -17.12
CA GLY A 41 -13.26 10.81 -18.27
C GLY A 41 -14.40 9.80 -18.19
N SER A 42 -14.90 9.37 -19.35
CA SER A 42 -16.03 8.44 -19.45
C SER A 42 -15.65 7.03 -18.99
N TYR A 43 -16.49 6.42 -18.16
CA TYR A 43 -16.35 5.02 -17.72
C TYR A 43 -17.70 4.31 -17.70
N GLU A 44 -17.66 2.98 -17.83
CA GLU A 44 -18.86 2.15 -17.67
C GLU A 44 -19.17 1.99 -16.18
N GLN A 45 -20.29 2.56 -15.76
CA GLN A 45 -20.79 2.48 -14.40
C GLN A 45 -21.83 1.37 -14.29
N ARG A 46 -21.66 0.51 -13.30
CA ARG A 46 -22.64 -0.50 -12.92
C ARG A 46 -23.62 0.11 -11.93
N ILE A 47 -24.89 -0.10 -12.18
CA ILE A 47 -25.98 0.35 -11.33
C ILE A 47 -26.77 -0.87 -10.91
N ARG A 48 -26.95 -1.03 -9.60
CA ARG A 48 -27.81 -2.07 -9.03
C ARG A 48 -29.00 -1.42 -8.34
N GLU A 49 -30.18 -1.71 -8.85
CA GLU A 49 -31.46 -1.29 -8.29
C GLU A 49 -32.08 -2.42 -7.47
N PHE A 50 -32.68 -2.07 -6.34
CA PHE A 50 -33.39 -3.01 -5.47
C PHE A 50 -34.89 -2.97 -5.78
N ASN A 51 -35.45 -4.10 -6.20
CA ASN A 51 -36.86 -4.18 -6.61
C ASN A 51 -37.84 -4.01 -5.45
N VAL A 52 -37.38 -4.20 -4.20
CA VAL A 52 -38.22 -4.14 -3.00
C VAL A 52 -38.43 -2.70 -2.51
N ILE A 53 -37.49 -1.80 -2.79
CA ILE A 53 -37.54 -0.40 -2.37
C ILE A 53 -37.24 0.46 -3.59
N SER A 54 -38.28 1.03 -4.18
CA SER A 54 -38.13 2.02 -5.24
C SER A 54 -37.24 3.18 -4.76
N CYS A 55 -36.31 3.62 -5.60
CA CYS A 55 -35.36 4.73 -5.38
C CYS A 55 -34.06 4.40 -4.62
N VAL A 56 -33.79 3.13 -4.26
CA VAL A 56 -32.46 2.74 -3.76
C VAL A 56 -31.66 2.09 -4.88
N ALA A 57 -30.63 2.79 -5.35
CA ALA A 57 -29.66 2.29 -6.33
C ALA A 57 -28.24 2.47 -5.80
N SER A 58 -27.39 1.47 -6.03
CA SER A 58 -25.95 1.60 -5.80
C SER A 58 -25.21 1.77 -7.13
N HIS A 59 -24.19 2.64 -7.12
CA HIS A 59 -23.40 2.99 -8.29
C HIS A 59 -21.94 2.59 -8.07
N SER A 60 -21.33 1.93 -9.04
CA SER A 60 -19.90 1.63 -8.98
C SER A 60 -19.07 2.90 -9.14
N THR A 61 -18.04 3.04 -8.32
CA THR A 61 -17.02 4.08 -8.49
C THR A 61 -16.14 3.83 -9.71
N CYS A 62 -15.57 4.90 -10.28
CA CYS A 62 -14.61 4.82 -11.38
C CYS A 62 -13.41 3.91 -11.02
N PRO A 63 -13.09 2.89 -11.83
CA PRO A 63 -11.97 1.99 -11.58
C PRO A 63 -10.62 2.72 -11.47
N ASP A 64 -10.40 3.75 -12.27
CA ASP A 64 -9.15 4.51 -12.25
C ASP A 64 -8.98 5.33 -10.97
N CYS A 65 -10.06 5.88 -10.41
CA CYS A 65 -10.00 6.51 -9.09
C CYS A 65 -9.60 5.52 -8.00
N ILE A 66 -10.05 4.27 -8.08
CA ILE A 66 -9.65 3.23 -7.13
C ILE A 66 -8.17 2.90 -7.32
N ARG A 67 -7.70 2.77 -8.57
CA ARG A 67 -6.27 2.55 -8.88
C ARG A 67 -5.37 3.66 -8.33
N ASP A 68 -5.76 4.92 -8.53
CA ASP A 68 -5.04 6.07 -7.99
C ASP A 68 -4.99 6.05 -6.47
N LYS A 69 -6.09 5.67 -5.81
CA LYS A 69 -6.14 5.56 -4.35
C LYS A 69 -5.20 4.46 -3.85
N ILE A 70 -5.16 3.31 -4.51
CA ILE A 70 -4.21 2.22 -4.19
C ILE A 70 -2.77 2.71 -4.34
N ALA A 71 -2.46 3.41 -5.43
CA ALA A 71 -1.11 3.96 -5.65
C ALA A 71 -0.71 4.95 -4.55
N ALA A 72 -1.61 5.85 -4.15
CA ALA A 72 -1.38 6.80 -3.06
C ALA A 72 -1.17 6.09 -1.71
N LEU A 73 -1.96 5.06 -1.40
CA LEU A 73 -1.81 4.27 -0.18
C LEU A 73 -0.48 3.52 -0.14
N ARG A 74 -0.05 2.92 -1.25
CA ARG A 74 1.26 2.26 -1.36
C ARG A 74 2.42 3.23 -1.15
N GLN A 75 2.33 4.44 -1.69
CA GLN A 75 3.32 5.49 -1.45
C GLN A 75 3.37 5.91 0.02
N ALA A 76 2.20 6.12 0.64
CA ALA A 76 2.11 6.47 2.06
C ALA A 76 2.66 5.35 2.97
N GLN A 77 2.40 4.09 2.64
CA GLN A 77 2.97 2.94 3.32
C GLN A 77 4.50 2.94 3.24
N GLN A 78 5.05 3.07 2.02
CA GLN A 78 6.49 3.08 1.81
C GLN A 78 7.19 4.21 2.58
N GLU A 79 6.59 5.41 2.59
CA GLU A 79 7.13 6.54 3.33
C GLU A 79 7.10 6.31 4.84
N ASN A 80 6.01 5.73 5.36
CA ASN A 80 5.92 5.38 6.76
C ASN A 80 6.93 4.32 7.16
N ASP A 81 7.13 3.29 6.32
CA ASP A 81 8.09 2.21 6.58
C ASP A 81 9.53 2.75 6.60
N LYS A 82 9.89 3.65 5.68
CA LYS A 82 11.18 4.34 5.69
C LYS A 82 11.38 5.11 6.99
N ARG A 83 10.39 5.93 7.37
CA ARG A 83 10.43 6.72 8.62
C ARG A 83 10.57 5.83 9.85
N LEU A 84 9.84 4.72 9.91
CA LEU A 84 9.93 3.76 11.02
C LEU A 84 11.31 3.09 11.06
N SER A 85 11.87 2.72 9.92
CA SER A 85 13.22 2.17 9.80
C SER A 85 14.28 3.16 10.30
N GLU A 86 14.22 4.43 9.87
CA GLU A 86 15.11 5.49 10.34
C GLU A 86 15.02 5.70 11.85
N GLN A 87 13.79 5.77 12.38
CA GLN A 87 13.56 5.88 13.82
C GLN A 87 14.10 4.68 14.60
N GLN A 88 13.97 3.47 14.04
CA GLN A 88 14.50 2.25 14.63
C GLN A 88 16.04 2.28 14.65
N ILE A 89 16.69 2.73 13.57
CA ILE A 89 18.14 2.92 13.52
C ILE A 89 18.58 3.91 14.60
N ILE A 90 17.93 5.08 14.70
CA ILE A 90 18.25 6.09 15.72
C ILE A 90 18.11 5.50 17.12
N ARG A 91 17.01 4.78 17.39
CA ARG A 91 16.77 4.15 18.68
C ARG A 91 17.83 3.11 19.04
N LEU A 92 18.24 2.28 18.08
CA LEU A 92 19.31 1.30 18.26
C LEU A 92 20.65 1.97 18.53
N MET A 93 20.98 3.03 17.78
CA MET A 93 22.19 3.83 17.97
C MET A 93 22.25 4.51 19.35
N GLN A 94 21.12 5.02 19.84
CA GLN A 94 21.04 5.58 21.20
C GLN A 94 21.20 4.51 22.28
N GLY A 95 20.67 3.30 22.05
CA GLY A 95 20.78 2.17 22.99
C GLY A 95 22.19 1.58 23.11
N LEU A 96 23.08 1.85 22.16
CA LEU A 96 24.44 1.29 22.11
C LEU A 96 25.40 1.90 23.15
N ASN A 97 25.01 2.93 23.92
CA ASN A 97 25.84 3.60 24.94
C ASN A 97 27.27 3.87 24.43
N LEU A 98 27.41 4.23 23.15
CA LEU A 98 28.70 4.41 22.52
C LEU A 98 29.39 5.66 23.10
N PRO A 99 30.65 5.56 23.56
CA PRO A 99 31.41 6.74 23.96
C PRO A 99 31.50 7.74 22.79
N PRO A 100 31.46 9.07 23.04
CA PRO A 100 31.42 10.09 21.98
C PRO A 100 32.56 9.97 20.95
N ARG A 101 33.73 9.50 21.38
CA ARG A 101 34.90 9.25 20.51
C ARG A 101 34.68 8.20 19.42
N PHE A 102 33.66 7.36 19.56
CA PHE A 102 33.31 6.30 18.60
C PHE A 102 32.03 6.61 17.81
N GLN A 103 31.37 7.77 18.00
CA GLN A 103 30.15 8.10 17.25
C GLN A 103 30.37 8.19 15.75
N SER A 104 31.59 8.55 15.31
CA SER A 104 31.99 8.59 13.90
C SER A 104 32.68 7.31 13.43
N ALA A 105 32.78 6.28 14.28
CA ALA A 105 33.40 5.02 13.89
C ALA A 105 32.55 4.31 12.84
N THR A 106 33.15 4.04 11.69
CA THR A 106 32.53 3.31 10.58
C THR A 106 33.36 2.07 10.26
N LEU A 107 32.74 1.07 9.64
CA LEU A 107 33.43 -0.14 9.18
C LEU A 107 34.32 0.10 7.94
N ASN A 108 34.45 1.35 7.49
CA ASN A 108 35.22 1.71 6.28
C ASN A 108 36.72 1.41 6.40
N ASN A 109 37.25 1.40 7.63
CA ASN A 109 38.67 1.13 7.90
C ASN A 109 38.92 -0.31 8.39
N PHE A 110 37.93 -1.20 8.30
CA PHE A 110 38.09 -2.58 8.75
C PHE A 110 38.74 -3.43 7.66
N GLU A 111 39.97 -3.88 7.90
CA GLU A 111 40.67 -4.83 7.03
C GLU A 111 40.41 -6.27 7.49
N PRO A 112 39.71 -7.10 6.70
CA PRO A 112 39.45 -8.48 7.07
C PRO A 112 40.72 -9.32 6.96
N ILE A 113 41.10 -9.95 8.08
CA ILE A 113 42.34 -10.72 8.21
C ILE A 113 42.16 -12.17 7.71
N ASN A 114 40.91 -12.67 7.65
CA ASN A 114 40.57 -14.01 7.19
C ASN A 114 39.26 -14.01 6.38
N GLN A 115 38.96 -15.14 5.72
CA GLN A 115 37.75 -15.28 4.89
C GLN A 115 36.45 -15.14 5.70
N GLU A 116 36.44 -15.58 6.96
CA GLU A 116 35.29 -15.38 7.86
C GLU A 116 35.07 -13.90 8.19
N ALA A 117 36.12 -13.13 8.52
CA ALA A 117 35.99 -11.70 8.76
C ALA A 117 35.54 -10.95 7.51
N ALA A 118 35.98 -11.38 6.31
CA ALA A 118 35.48 -10.82 5.06
C ALA A 118 33.99 -11.14 4.84
N HIS A 119 33.54 -12.34 5.23
CA HIS A 119 32.13 -12.70 5.19
C HIS A 119 31.31 -11.88 6.18
N CYS A 120 31.75 -11.75 7.42
CA CYS A 120 31.12 -10.93 8.45
C CYS A 120 31.04 -9.46 8.05
N LEU A 121 32.11 -8.90 7.45
CA LEU A 121 32.11 -7.52 6.95
C LEU A 121 31.03 -7.31 5.88
N LYS A 122 30.89 -8.25 4.94
CA LYS A 122 29.82 -8.21 3.92
C LYS A 122 28.42 -8.25 4.53
N VAL A 123 28.23 -9.02 5.61
CA VAL A 123 26.95 -9.10 6.32
C VAL A 123 26.65 -7.80 7.07
N CYS A 124 27.66 -7.17 7.68
CA CYS A 124 27.49 -5.92 8.42
C CYS A 124 27.36 -4.66 7.53
N GLN A 125 27.75 -4.73 6.26
CA GLN A 125 27.60 -3.66 5.27
C GLN A 125 26.36 -3.81 4.37
N GLY A 126 25.67 -4.96 4.46
CA GLY A 126 24.52 -5.33 3.63
C GLY A 126 23.17 -4.90 4.22
#